data_AF-A0A9P8L7P2-F1
#
_entry.id   AF-A0A9P8L7P2-F1
#
_cell.length_a   1.000
_cell.length_b   1.000
_cell.length_c   1.000
_cell.angle_alpha   90.00
_cell.angle_beta   90.00
_cell.angle_gamma   90.00
#
_symmetry.space_group_name_H-M   'P 1'
#
loop_
_entity.id
_entity.type
_entity.pdbx_description
1 polymer ?
#
loop_
_entity_poly.entity_id
_entity_poly.type
_entity_poly.pdbx_seq_one_letter_code
_entity_poly.pdbx_strand_id
1 'polypeptide(L)'
;MADQVDLPPYLLKRIEAGHLVVLEPPKLDLEAYISNYTGRTRFDRCLLIGQTSSCLCTEALKAAVNEAKKGKDVSRYSTAVEALQEVAPDDPDANLDMNWTEVTTKQVKAETDRLEFELKGYKNNLIKESIRMGKEDLGSHYLNIGDLASAKNAYTGMRDFCTTHKHVFDMCLKLIIVGIEQTNWMSVQNNVMKIRSLPRPPEEETQGQPILATSMGLVHLASSNYYEAALSFVSTNPMMGTRFSQVISPNDVAVYGGLCALSSMDRNDLQTKVLDNSSFRNFLELEPHIRRAIAFFCNSKYSQCLETLEAYRKDYLLDIHLQRHVPELYYRVRSKSIVQYFIPFSCVTLDSMASAFNTNEESMESELVEMIQRGILDARIDTQNKVSLSSSPTPRQTFLLTHPTNAAPNIHPPQ
;
A
#
# COMPACT_ATOMS: atom_id res chain seq x y z
N MET A 1 -9.60 27.52 -15.57
CA MET A 1 -11.04 27.22 -15.67
C MET A 1 -11.13 25.72 -15.69
N ALA A 2 -11.43 25.10 -14.54
CA ALA A 2 -11.66 23.66 -14.49
C ALA A 2 -13.05 23.42 -15.11
N ASP A 3 -13.12 22.60 -16.15
CA ASP A 3 -14.39 22.11 -16.66
C ASP A 3 -15.18 21.54 -15.48
N GLN A 4 -16.42 21.99 -15.32
CA GLN A 4 -17.36 21.38 -14.39
C GLN A 4 -17.61 19.96 -14.88
N VAL A 5 -16.83 19.01 -14.39
CA VAL A 5 -17.13 17.59 -14.52
C VAL A 5 -18.45 17.39 -13.79
N ASP A 6 -19.51 17.12 -14.53
CA ASP A 6 -20.82 16.78 -13.98
C ASP A 6 -20.67 15.43 -13.26
N LEU A 7 -20.34 15.51 -11.97
CA LEU A 7 -20.08 14.35 -11.14
C LEU A 7 -21.41 13.65 -10.83
N PRO A 8 -21.49 12.32 -10.93
CA PRO A 8 -22.65 11.58 -10.49
C PRO A 8 -23.07 11.99 -9.07
N PRO A 9 -24.38 12.18 -8.79
CA PRO A 9 -24.86 12.56 -7.46
C PRO A 9 -24.32 11.64 -6.34
N TYR A 10 -24.11 10.37 -6.66
CA TYR A 10 -23.44 9.40 -5.79
C TYR A 10 -22.07 9.87 -5.30
N LEU A 11 -21.19 10.32 -6.19
CA LEU A 11 -19.84 10.75 -5.84
C LEU A 11 -19.85 12.08 -5.08
N LEU A 12 -20.80 12.97 -5.38
CA LEU A 12 -20.98 14.20 -4.60
C LEU A 12 -21.35 13.90 -3.14
N LYS A 13 -22.32 13.02 -2.90
CA LYS A 13 -22.66 12.56 -1.53
C LYS A 13 -21.46 11.96 -0.81
N ARG A 14 -20.60 11.24 -1.54
CA ARG A 14 -19.38 10.65 -0.96
C ARG A 14 -18.37 11.73 -0.55
N ILE A 15 -18.18 12.75 -1.36
CA ILE A 15 -17.34 13.91 -1.02
C ILE A 15 -17.89 14.62 0.21
N GLU A 16 -19.21 14.86 0.26
CA GLU A 16 -19.89 15.46 1.42
C GLU A 16 -19.74 14.63 2.70
N ALA A 17 -19.73 13.30 2.58
CA ALA A 17 -19.46 12.37 3.68
C ALA A 17 -17.98 12.27 4.07
N GLY A 18 -17.08 13.04 3.42
CA GLY A 18 -15.65 13.06 3.71
C GLY A 18 -14.87 11.89 3.10
N HIS A 19 -15.46 11.15 2.16
CA HIS A 19 -14.74 10.11 1.42
C HIS A 19 -13.88 10.72 0.32
N LEU A 20 -12.73 10.06 0.05
CA LEU A 20 -11.86 10.43 -1.05
C LEU A 20 -12.54 10.15 -2.40
N VAL A 21 -12.48 11.12 -3.31
CA VAL A 21 -12.86 10.95 -4.72
C VAL A 21 -11.75 11.54 -5.60
N VAL A 22 -11.29 10.76 -6.57
CA VAL A 22 -10.27 11.12 -7.55
C VAL A 22 -10.97 11.62 -8.82
N LEU A 23 -10.82 12.91 -9.10
CA LEU A 23 -11.47 13.61 -10.21
C LEU A 23 -10.71 13.49 -11.54
N GLU A 24 -9.41 13.24 -11.46
CA GLU A 24 -8.55 13.17 -12.64
C GLU A 24 -8.49 11.76 -13.22
N PRO A 25 -8.35 11.60 -14.56
CA PRO A 25 -8.31 10.30 -15.20
C PRO A 25 -7.04 9.54 -14.81
N PRO A 26 -7.12 8.35 -14.20
CA PRO A 26 -5.96 7.52 -13.86
C PRO A 26 -5.26 6.99 -15.13
N LYS A 27 -4.00 6.54 -15.00
CA LYS A 27 -3.32 5.76 -16.05
C LYS A 27 -3.64 4.26 -15.96
N LEU A 28 -4.31 3.87 -14.88
CA LEU A 28 -4.75 2.51 -14.61
C LEU A 28 -5.67 1.98 -15.72
N ASP A 29 -5.30 0.87 -16.32
CA ASP A 29 -6.22 0.04 -17.12
C ASP A 29 -6.92 -0.95 -16.18
N LEU A 30 -8.25 -0.86 -16.09
CA LEU A 30 -9.03 -1.60 -15.09
C LEU A 30 -8.95 -3.12 -15.33
N GLU A 31 -9.11 -3.59 -16.56
CA GLU A 31 -9.13 -5.02 -16.87
C GLU A 31 -7.76 -5.65 -16.62
N ALA A 32 -6.69 -5.03 -17.12
CA ALA A 32 -5.32 -5.48 -16.89
C ALA A 32 -4.98 -5.48 -15.39
N TYR A 33 -5.37 -4.44 -14.65
CA TYR A 33 -5.15 -4.37 -13.21
C TYR A 33 -5.85 -5.51 -12.47
N ILE A 34 -7.15 -5.73 -12.71
CA ILE A 34 -7.93 -6.75 -12.03
C ILE A 34 -7.51 -8.17 -12.41
N SER A 35 -6.93 -8.35 -13.61
CA SER A 35 -6.38 -9.65 -14.06
C SER A 35 -5.19 -10.15 -13.22
N ASN A 36 -4.50 -9.26 -12.52
CA ASN A 36 -3.37 -9.62 -11.64
C ASN A 36 -3.80 -10.33 -10.35
N TYR A 37 -5.10 -10.33 -10.05
CA TYR A 37 -5.65 -10.80 -8.78
C TYR A 37 -6.58 -11.99 -8.96
N THR A 38 -6.74 -12.76 -7.89
CA THR A 38 -7.70 -13.87 -7.79
C THR A 38 -8.52 -13.76 -6.52
N GLY A 39 -9.53 -14.61 -6.34
CA GLY A 39 -10.29 -14.67 -5.09
C GLY A 39 -11.05 -13.38 -4.74
N ARG A 40 -11.22 -13.15 -3.43
CA ARG A 40 -12.12 -12.13 -2.87
C ARG A 40 -11.66 -10.69 -3.14
N THR A 41 -10.36 -10.44 -3.20
CA THR A 41 -9.81 -9.09 -3.38
C THR A 41 -10.19 -8.44 -4.72
N ARG A 42 -10.49 -9.22 -5.77
CA ARG A 42 -10.92 -8.68 -7.08
C ARG A 42 -12.16 -7.81 -6.93
N PHE A 43 -13.16 -8.33 -6.21
CA PHE A 43 -14.38 -7.58 -5.91
C PHE A 43 -14.07 -6.30 -5.12
N ASP A 44 -13.28 -6.40 -4.04
CA ASP A 44 -13.01 -5.26 -3.15
C ASP A 44 -12.25 -4.15 -3.89
N ARG A 45 -11.33 -4.52 -4.79
CA ARG A 45 -10.60 -3.59 -5.65
C ARG A 45 -11.52 -2.92 -6.68
N CYS A 46 -12.37 -3.69 -7.39
CA CYS A 46 -13.35 -3.12 -8.32
C CYS A 46 -14.31 -2.16 -7.59
N LEU A 47 -14.84 -2.56 -6.44
CA LEU A 47 -15.76 -1.76 -5.65
C LEU A 47 -15.09 -0.45 -5.19
N LEU A 48 -13.86 -0.53 -4.65
CA LEU A 48 -13.12 0.66 -4.23
C LEU A 48 -12.87 1.63 -5.39
N ILE A 49 -12.43 1.13 -6.54
CA ILE A 49 -12.20 1.96 -7.73
C ILE A 49 -13.51 2.62 -8.16
N GLY A 50 -14.60 1.85 -8.21
CA GLY A 50 -15.93 2.34 -8.56
C GLY A 50 -16.44 3.43 -7.61
N GLN A 51 -16.09 3.34 -6.33
CA GLN A 51 -16.49 4.31 -5.32
C GLN A 51 -15.58 5.55 -5.20
N THR A 52 -14.39 5.50 -5.81
CA THR A 52 -13.35 6.51 -5.60
C THR A 52 -13.02 7.25 -6.89
N SER A 53 -12.98 6.58 -8.05
CA SER A 53 -12.65 7.22 -9.32
C SER A 53 -13.90 7.79 -9.98
N SER A 54 -13.87 9.06 -10.37
CA SER A 54 -14.91 9.66 -11.19
C SER A 54 -14.92 9.11 -12.63
N CYS A 55 -13.75 8.85 -13.21
CA CYS A 55 -13.62 8.41 -14.59
C CYS A 55 -13.92 6.91 -14.78
N LEU A 56 -13.49 6.07 -13.83
CA LEU A 56 -13.68 4.60 -13.90
C LEU A 56 -14.91 4.12 -13.12
N CYS A 57 -15.72 5.03 -12.57
CA CYS A 57 -16.82 4.75 -11.64
C CYS A 57 -17.74 3.63 -12.15
N THR A 58 -18.43 3.87 -13.27
CA THR A 58 -19.44 2.95 -13.82
C THR A 58 -18.82 1.63 -14.26
N GLU A 59 -17.69 1.66 -14.96
CA GLU A 59 -17.02 0.45 -15.46
C GLU A 59 -16.55 -0.45 -14.31
N ALA A 60 -15.95 0.12 -13.27
CA ALA A 60 -15.49 -0.61 -12.10
C ALA A 60 -16.63 -1.17 -11.25
N LEU A 61 -17.75 -0.44 -11.13
CA LEU A 61 -18.95 -0.97 -10.45
C LEU A 61 -19.58 -2.12 -11.24
N LYS A 62 -19.64 -2.05 -12.57
CA LYS A 62 -20.07 -3.19 -13.41
C LYS A 62 -19.14 -4.38 -13.26
N ALA A 63 -17.83 -4.15 -13.23
CA ALA A 63 -16.86 -5.19 -12.96
C ALA A 63 -17.07 -5.81 -11.56
N ALA A 64 -17.38 -5.00 -10.53
CA ALA A 64 -17.69 -5.49 -9.19
C ALA A 64 -18.96 -6.35 -9.15
N VAL A 65 -20.03 -5.94 -9.85
CA VAL A 65 -21.28 -6.71 -9.99
C VAL A 65 -21.00 -8.07 -10.66
N ASN A 66 -20.26 -8.06 -11.77
CA ASN A 66 -19.89 -9.27 -12.49
C ASN A 66 -19.01 -10.22 -11.66
N GLU A 67 -18.06 -9.69 -10.91
CA GLU A 67 -17.22 -10.49 -10.00
C GLU A 67 -18.03 -11.05 -8.82
N ALA A 68 -18.97 -10.29 -8.27
CA ALA A 68 -19.84 -10.77 -7.19
C ALA A 68 -20.73 -11.94 -7.66
N LYS A 69 -21.30 -11.85 -8.87
CA LYS A 69 -22.12 -12.93 -9.46
C LYS A 69 -21.35 -14.22 -9.76
N LYS A 70 -20.02 -14.16 -9.93
CA LYS A 70 -19.15 -15.36 -10.04
C LYS A 70 -18.98 -16.08 -8.71
N GLY A 71 -19.18 -15.37 -7.59
CA GLY A 71 -19.09 -15.91 -6.24
C GLY A 71 -20.43 -16.37 -5.68
N LYS A 72 -20.46 -16.56 -4.35
CA LYS A 72 -21.66 -16.94 -3.58
C LYS A 72 -21.99 -15.94 -2.47
N ASP A 73 -21.30 -14.80 -2.44
CA ASP A 73 -21.45 -13.76 -1.43
C ASP A 73 -22.54 -12.78 -1.88
N VAL A 74 -23.78 -13.05 -1.44
CA VAL A 74 -24.97 -12.26 -1.80
C VAL A 74 -24.88 -10.83 -1.26
N SER A 75 -24.23 -10.63 -0.10
CA SER A 75 -24.05 -9.31 0.50
C SER A 75 -23.22 -8.38 -0.40
N ARG A 76 -22.10 -8.90 -0.92
CA ARG A 76 -21.25 -8.19 -1.88
C ARG A 76 -21.98 -7.87 -3.17
N TYR A 77 -22.77 -8.80 -3.69
CA TYR A 77 -23.59 -8.56 -4.88
C TYR A 77 -24.58 -7.41 -4.67
N SER A 78 -25.37 -7.44 -3.60
CA SER A 78 -26.32 -6.36 -3.29
C SER A 78 -25.61 -5.01 -3.14
N THR A 79 -24.48 -4.96 -2.43
CA THR A 79 -23.71 -3.73 -2.22
C THR A 79 -23.23 -3.11 -3.55
N ALA A 80 -22.74 -3.94 -4.47
CA ALA A 80 -22.27 -3.46 -5.76
C ALA A 80 -23.41 -2.99 -6.69
N VAL A 81 -24.55 -3.68 -6.68
CA VAL A 81 -25.73 -3.27 -7.44
C VAL A 81 -26.32 -1.97 -6.91
N GLU A 82 -26.45 -1.82 -5.59
CA GLU A 82 -26.91 -0.56 -4.96
C GLU A 82 -26.02 0.62 -5.34
N ALA A 83 -24.69 0.43 -5.29
CA ALA A 83 -23.74 1.45 -5.72
C ALA A 83 -23.87 1.77 -7.22
N LEU A 84 -24.04 0.76 -8.09
CA LEU A 84 -24.23 0.95 -9.53
C LEU A 84 -25.56 1.66 -9.83
N GLN A 85 -26.62 1.36 -9.10
CA GLN A 85 -27.94 1.97 -9.25
C GLN A 85 -27.92 3.47 -8.97
N GLU A 86 -27.13 3.92 -7.97
CA GLU A 86 -26.99 5.35 -7.69
C GLU A 86 -26.18 6.11 -8.76
N VAL A 87 -25.31 5.42 -9.50
CA VAL A 87 -24.42 6.03 -10.51
C VAL A 87 -25.01 5.96 -11.92
N ALA A 88 -25.57 4.81 -12.30
CA ALA A 88 -26.06 4.51 -13.63
C ALA A 88 -27.37 3.70 -13.53
N PRO A 89 -28.50 4.33 -13.16
CA PRO A 89 -29.77 3.64 -12.93
C PRO A 89 -30.34 2.96 -14.18
N ASP A 90 -29.98 3.45 -15.37
CA ASP A 90 -30.40 2.90 -16.65
C ASP A 90 -29.56 1.68 -17.10
N ASP A 91 -28.48 1.35 -16.38
CA ASP A 91 -27.65 0.18 -16.72
C ASP A 91 -28.40 -1.12 -16.40
N PRO A 92 -28.41 -2.13 -17.30
CA PRO A 92 -29.06 -3.41 -17.04
C PRO A 92 -28.58 -4.10 -15.75
N ASP A 93 -27.30 -3.94 -15.40
CA ASP A 93 -26.68 -4.56 -14.22
C ASP A 93 -27.01 -3.79 -12.91
N ALA A 94 -27.65 -2.63 -13.00
CA ALA A 94 -28.06 -1.80 -11.85
C ALA A 94 -29.33 -2.33 -11.15
N ASN A 95 -29.92 -3.42 -11.65
CA ASN A 95 -31.10 -4.04 -11.06
C ASN A 95 -30.73 -5.31 -10.29
N LEU A 96 -31.23 -5.40 -9.06
CA LEU A 96 -30.98 -6.57 -8.21
C LEU A 96 -31.71 -7.80 -8.76
N ASP A 97 -30.93 -8.83 -9.11
CA ASP A 97 -31.45 -10.10 -9.58
C ASP A 97 -31.97 -10.93 -8.40
N MET A 98 -33.23 -10.68 -8.04
CA MET A 98 -33.90 -11.36 -6.91
C MET A 98 -33.96 -12.88 -7.07
N ASN A 99 -34.01 -13.38 -8.31
CA ASN A 99 -33.99 -14.82 -8.54
C ASN A 99 -32.61 -15.40 -8.25
N TRP A 100 -31.54 -14.74 -8.72
CA TRP A 100 -30.18 -15.16 -8.39
C TRP A 100 -29.90 -15.10 -6.88
N THR A 101 -30.35 -14.05 -6.18
CA THR A 101 -30.14 -13.94 -4.73
C THR A 101 -30.84 -15.07 -3.98
N GLU A 102 -32.12 -15.32 -4.27
CA GLU A 102 -32.88 -16.41 -3.62
C GLU A 102 -32.30 -17.79 -3.90
N VAL A 103 -31.93 -18.08 -5.15
CA VAL A 103 -31.33 -19.36 -5.55
C VAL A 103 -29.98 -19.54 -4.87
N THR A 104 -29.12 -18.52 -4.90
CA THR A 104 -27.78 -18.56 -4.30
C THR A 104 -27.87 -18.71 -2.78
N THR A 105 -28.77 -17.98 -2.11
CA THR A 105 -28.99 -18.13 -0.65
C THR A 105 -29.44 -19.55 -0.29
N LYS A 106 -30.36 -20.15 -1.07
CA LYS A 106 -30.78 -21.55 -0.84
C LYS A 106 -29.63 -22.53 -1.07
N GLN A 107 -28.82 -22.33 -2.11
CA GLN A 107 -27.65 -23.17 -2.41
C GLN A 107 -26.60 -23.07 -1.30
N VAL A 108 -26.25 -21.85 -0.88
CA VAL A 108 -25.30 -21.61 0.22
C VAL A 108 -25.76 -22.30 1.49
N LYS A 109 -27.04 -22.16 1.85
CA LYS A 109 -27.60 -22.83 3.04
C LYS A 109 -27.50 -24.35 2.95
N ALA A 110 -27.92 -24.94 1.83
CA ALA A 110 -27.85 -26.38 1.63
C ALA A 110 -26.40 -26.92 1.67
N GLU A 111 -25.45 -26.18 1.10
CA GLU A 111 -24.02 -26.52 1.15
C GLU A 111 -23.44 -26.41 2.55
N THR A 112 -23.78 -25.35 3.30
CA THR A 112 -23.40 -25.22 4.72
C THR A 112 -23.93 -26.41 5.53
N ASP A 113 -25.23 -26.70 5.45
CA ASP A 113 -25.87 -27.78 6.19
C ASP A 113 -25.23 -29.14 5.86
N ARG A 114 -24.90 -29.36 4.58
CA ARG A 114 -24.22 -30.56 4.11
C ARG A 114 -22.82 -30.69 4.70
N LEU A 115 -21.98 -29.66 4.60
CA LEU A 115 -20.60 -29.68 5.09
C LEU A 115 -20.55 -29.86 6.62
N GLU A 116 -21.49 -29.25 7.35
CA GLU A 116 -21.62 -29.44 8.79
C GLU A 116 -22.05 -30.86 9.15
N PHE A 117 -22.97 -31.45 8.39
CA PHE A 117 -23.39 -32.84 8.56
C PHE A 117 -22.24 -33.83 8.29
N GLU A 118 -21.50 -33.64 7.19
CA GLU A 118 -20.32 -34.44 6.85
C GLU A 118 -19.25 -34.35 7.96
N LEU A 119 -18.95 -33.14 8.44
CA LEU A 119 -18.01 -32.93 9.54
C LEU A 119 -18.46 -33.60 10.85
N LYS A 120 -19.77 -33.61 11.14
CA LYS A 120 -20.32 -34.34 12.29
C LYS A 120 -20.10 -35.85 12.14
N GLY A 121 -20.30 -36.39 10.94
CA GLY A 121 -19.97 -37.78 10.62
C GLY A 121 -18.50 -38.11 10.85
N TYR A 122 -17.57 -37.27 10.37
CA TYR A 122 -16.13 -37.47 10.58
C TYR A 122 -15.74 -37.42 12.06
N LYS A 123 -16.36 -36.53 12.85
CA LYS A 123 -16.16 -36.47 14.30
C LYS A 123 -16.63 -37.74 15.01
N ASN A 124 -17.79 -38.29 14.62
CA ASN A 124 -18.28 -39.55 15.19
C ASN A 124 -17.36 -40.74 14.88
N ASN A 125 -16.75 -40.74 13.69
CA ASN A 125 -15.81 -41.78 13.26
C ASN A 125 -14.39 -41.60 13.85
N LEU A 126 -14.11 -40.47 14.50
CA LEU A 126 -12.84 -40.15 15.16
C LEU A 126 -11.59 -40.20 14.26
N ILE A 127 -11.75 -39.98 12.95
CA ILE A 127 -10.64 -39.95 11.99
C ILE A 127 -10.08 -38.53 11.93
N LYS A 128 -8.91 -38.31 12.55
CA LYS A 128 -8.28 -36.98 12.66
C LYS A 128 -8.14 -36.26 11.31
N GLU A 129 -7.65 -36.95 10.29
CA GLU A 129 -7.41 -36.33 8.98
C GLU A 129 -8.72 -35.92 8.29
N SER A 130 -9.77 -36.75 8.37
CA SER A 130 -11.09 -36.40 7.84
C SER A 130 -11.71 -35.21 8.58
N ILE A 131 -11.52 -35.12 9.90
CA ILE A 131 -11.99 -33.95 10.68
C ILE A 131 -11.22 -32.69 10.28
N ARG A 132 -9.90 -32.81 10.06
CA ARG A 132 -9.04 -31.69 9.63
C ARG A 132 -9.48 -31.17 8.26
N MET A 133 -9.62 -32.07 7.27
CA MET A 133 -10.08 -31.75 5.92
C MET A 133 -11.50 -31.16 5.94
N GLY A 134 -12.44 -31.78 6.65
CA GLY A 134 -13.81 -31.25 6.74
C GLY A 134 -13.88 -29.86 7.39
N LYS A 135 -12.99 -29.55 8.34
CA LYS A 135 -12.85 -28.18 8.88
C LYS A 135 -12.23 -27.20 7.88
N GLU A 136 -11.29 -27.65 7.06
CA GLU A 136 -10.69 -26.85 5.99
C GLU A 136 -11.72 -26.49 4.91
N ASP A 137 -12.53 -27.47 4.49
CA ASP A 137 -13.59 -27.30 3.51
C ASP A 137 -14.65 -26.33 4.03
N LEU A 138 -15.09 -26.52 5.28
CA LEU A 138 -16.04 -25.63 5.94
C LEU A 138 -15.49 -24.21 6.10
N GLY A 139 -14.21 -24.06 6.47
CA GLY A 139 -13.57 -22.74 6.55
C GLY A 139 -13.47 -22.04 5.20
N SER A 140 -13.18 -22.80 4.13
CA SER A 140 -13.08 -22.28 2.76
C SER A 140 -14.45 -21.88 2.23
N HIS A 141 -15.49 -22.67 2.53
CA HIS A 141 -16.88 -22.31 2.24
C HIS A 141 -17.28 -21.00 2.94
N TYR A 142 -17.05 -20.90 4.25
CA TYR A 142 -17.36 -19.69 5.02
C TYR A 142 -16.63 -18.45 4.49
N LEU A 143 -15.35 -18.60 4.12
CA LEU A 143 -14.59 -17.51 3.48
C LEU A 143 -15.23 -17.11 2.14
N ASN A 144 -15.60 -18.06 1.29
CA ASN A 144 -16.18 -17.79 -0.03
C ASN A 144 -17.53 -17.06 0.05
N ILE A 145 -18.35 -17.33 1.07
CA ILE A 145 -19.65 -16.67 1.25
C ILE A 145 -19.57 -15.37 2.07
N GLY A 146 -18.39 -15.01 2.59
CA GLY A 146 -18.17 -13.78 3.34
C GLY A 146 -18.38 -13.87 4.85
N ASP A 147 -18.65 -15.06 5.40
CA ASP A 147 -18.69 -15.27 6.84
C ASP A 147 -17.27 -15.45 7.40
N LEU A 148 -16.56 -14.34 7.54
CA LEU A 148 -15.17 -14.32 7.99
C LEU A 148 -15.01 -14.82 9.44
N ALA A 149 -16.04 -14.63 10.28
CA ALA A 149 -16.00 -15.07 11.68
C ALA A 149 -16.04 -16.60 11.77
N SER A 150 -16.98 -17.22 11.06
CA SER A 150 -17.08 -18.68 11.00
C SER A 150 -15.89 -19.31 10.29
N ALA A 151 -15.37 -18.67 9.23
CA ALA A 151 -14.14 -19.12 8.55
C ALA A 151 -12.95 -19.18 9.52
N LYS A 152 -12.72 -18.11 10.28
CA LYS A 152 -11.66 -18.05 11.30
C LYS A 152 -11.82 -19.15 12.34
N ASN A 153 -13.04 -19.38 12.84
CA ASN A 153 -13.33 -20.40 13.84
C ASN A 153 -13.10 -21.81 13.30
N ALA A 154 -13.53 -22.08 12.06
CA ALA A 154 -13.32 -23.36 11.39
C ALA A 154 -11.81 -23.68 11.25
N TYR A 155 -11.03 -22.73 10.70
CA TYR A 155 -9.59 -22.88 10.53
C TYR A 155 -8.83 -22.96 11.86
N THR A 156 -9.19 -22.14 12.86
CA THR A 156 -8.56 -22.21 14.19
C THR A 156 -8.81 -23.58 14.83
N GLY A 157 -10.02 -24.11 14.68
CA GLY A 157 -10.36 -25.43 15.19
C GLY A 157 -9.70 -26.59 14.43
N MET A 158 -9.01 -26.36 13.30
CA MET A 158 -8.21 -27.41 12.64
C MET A 158 -6.98 -27.80 13.48
N ARG A 159 -6.50 -26.89 14.34
CA ARG A 159 -5.23 -27.03 15.07
C ARG A 159 -5.11 -28.35 15.82
N ASP A 160 -6.18 -28.78 16.49
CA ASP A 160 -6.20 -30.00 17.30
C ASP A 160 -6.05 -31.29 16.47
N PHE A 161 -6.25 -31.18 15.16
CA PHE A 161 -6.20 -32.27 14.19
C PHE A 161 -4.97 -32.19 13.27
N CYS A 162 -4.12 -31.17 13.42
CA CYS A 162 -2.85 -31.08 12.70
C CYS A 162 -1.85 -32.10 13.26
N THR A 163 -1.35 -33.01 12.42
CA THR A 163 -0.35 -34.04 12.79
C THR A 163 1.05 -33.76 12.25
N THR A 164 1.18 -32.89 11.25
CA THR A 164 2.46 -32.55 10.60
C THR A 164 2.71 -31.04 10.64
N HIS A 165 3.97 -30.61 10.50
CA HIS A 165 4.30 -29.18 10.38
C HIS A 165 3.65 -28.54 9.15
N LYS A 166 3.50 -29.30 8.05
CA LYS A 166 2.77 -28.88 6.86
C LYS A 166 1.31 -28.53 7.16
N HIS A 167 0.61 -29.35 7.94
CA HIS A 167 -0.78 -29.05 8.31
C HIS A 167 -0.90 -27.73 9.09
N VAL A 168 0.07 -27.45 9.98
CA VAL A 168 0.09 -26.20 10.75
C VAL A 168 0.39 -25.01 9.83
N PHE A 169 1.34 -25.19 8.91
CA PHE A 169 1.70 -24.18 7.91
C PHE A 169 0.49 -23.79 7.06
N ASP A 170 -0.18 -24.78 6.44
CA ASP A 170 -1.33 -24.57 5.56
C ASP A 170 -2.48 -23.89 6.32
N MET A 171 -2.79 -24.34 7.54
CA MET A 171 -3.78 -23.70 8.41
C MET A 171 -3.43 -22.23 8.73
N CYS A 172 -2.18 -21.95 9.09
CA CYS A 172 -1.74 -20.58 9.40
C CYS A 172 -1.80 -19.67 8.17
N LEU A 173 -1.53 -20.17 6.95
CA LEU A 173 -1.72 -19.41 5.71
C LEU A 173 -3.18 -19.04 5.50
N LYS A 174 -4.13 -19.97 5.73
CA LYS A 174 -5.57 -19.67 5.65
C LYS A 174 -5.99 -18.62 6.68
N LEU A 175 -5.47 -18.71 7.91
CA LEU A 175 -5.70 -17.70 8.95
C LEU A 175 -5.07 -16.34 8.64
N ILE A 176 -3.96 -16.29 7.90
CA ILE A 176 -3.39 -15.03 7.40
C ILE A 176 -4.35 -14.39 6.40
N ILE A 177 -4.85 -15.14 5.42
CA ILE A 177 -5.80 -14.62 4.42
C ILE A 177 -7.07 -14.08 5.09
N VAL A 178 -7.69 -14.87 5.98
CA VAL A 178 -8.87 -14.41 6.75
C VAL A 178 -8.54 -13.19 7.61
N GLY A 179 -7.34 -13.14 8.19
CA GLY A 179 -6.88 -11.99 8.98
C GLY A 179 -6.76 -10.71 8.16
N ILE A 180 -6.27 -10.81 6.91
CA ILE A 180 -6.17 -9.67 5.99
C ILE A 180 -7.57 -9.19 5.57
N GLU A 181 -8.47 -10.11 5.21
CA GLU A 181 -9.87 -9.78 4.87
C GLU A 181 -10.61 -9.12 6.05
N GLN A 182 -10.31 -9.52 7.28
CA GLN A 182 -10.84 -8.89 8.50
C GLN A 182 -10.12 -7.59 8.87
N THR A 183 -9.06 -7.20 8.16
CA THR A 183 -8.12 -6.12 8.54
C THR A 183 -7.53 -6.30 9.95
N ASN A 184 -7.46 -7.54 10.44
CA ASN A 184 -6.92 -7.91 11.74
C ASN A 184 -5.41 -8.21 11.62
N TRP A 185 -4.62 -7.15 11.50
CA TRP A 185 -3.16 -7.22 11.29
C TRP A 185 -2.41 -7.91 12.43
N MET A 186 -2.90 -7.82 13.67
CA MET A 186 -2.32 -8.53 14.81
C MET A 186 -2.45 -10.05 14.65
N SER A 187 -3.60 -10.54 14.17
CA SER A 187 -3.79 -11.95 13.85
C SER A 187 -2.86 -12.41 12.73
N VAL A 188 -2.67 -11.57 11.69
CA VAL A 188 -1.73 -11.85 10.59
C VAL A 188 -0.31 -12.01 11.13
N GLN A 189 0.17 -11.03 11.89
CA GLN A 189 1.50 -11.04 12.50
C GLN A 189 1.72 -12.29 13.37
N ASN A 190 0.77 -12.62 14.23
CA ASN A 190 0.86 -13.78 15.11
C ASN A 190 0.97 -15.09 14.32
N ASN A 191 0.23 -15.25 13.23
CA ASN A 191 0.32 -16.45 12.40
C ASN A 191 1.61 -16.51 11.58
N VAL A 192 2.13 -15.38 11.10
CA VAL A 192 3.45 -15.36 10.44
C VAL A 192 4.55 -15.78 11.42
N MET A 193 4.53 -15.27 12.65
CA MET A 193 5.52 -15.63 13.67
C MET A 193 5.43 -17.12 14.04
N LYS A 194 4.21 -17.67 14.15
CA LYS A 194 4.00 -19.11 14.32
C LYS A 194 4.65 -19.90 13.19
N ILE A 195 4.41 -19.53 11.94
CA ILE A 195 5.01 -20.22 10.78
C ILE A 195 6.55 -20.15 10.82
N ARG A 196 7.13 -18.98 11.11
CA ARG A 196 8.59 -18.80 11.19
C ARG A 196 9.24 -19.68 12.25
N SER A 197 8.53 -20.00 13.33
CA SER A 197 9.02 -20.89 14.39
C SER A 197 8.95 -22.39 14.05
N LEU A 198 8.28 -22.77 12.96
CA LEU A 198 8.14 -24.17 12.57
C LEU A 198 9.41 -24.67 11.84
N PRO A 199 10.00 -25.80 12.27
CA PRO A 199 11.07 -26.43 11.51
C PRO A 199 10.53 -26.95 10.19
N ARG A 200 11.14 -26.55 9.07
CA ARG A 200 10.73 -26.93 7.72
C ARG A 200 11.95 -27.24 6.85
N PRO A 201 11.82 -28.11 5.83
CA PRO A 201 12.86 -28.32 4.84
C PRO A 201 13.20 -27.02 4.10
N PRO A 202 14.45 -26.82 3.65
CA PRO A 202 14.88 -25.59 2.96
C PRO A 202 14.03 -25.25 1.71
N GLU A 203 13.53 -26.26 1.01
CA GLU A 203 12.69 -26.07 -0.18
C GLU A 203 11.32 -25.45 0.18
N GLU A 204 10.63 -26.01 1.18
CA GLU A 204 9.36 -25.47 1.67
C GLU A 204 9.53 -24.09 2.32
N GLU A 205 10.68 -23.85 2.95
CA GLU A 205 11.04 -22.55 3.48
C GLU A 205 11.14 -21.50 2.37
N THR A 206 11.87 -21.82 1.30
CA THR A 206 12.05 -20.95 0.14
C THR A 206 10.72 -20.64 -0.55
N GLN A 207 9.80 -21.60 -0.63
CA GLN A 207 8.48 -21.38 -1.24
C GLN A 207 7.54 -20.55 -0.37
N GLY A 208 7.60 -20.72 0.96
CA GLY A 208 6.75 -19.98 1.90
C GLY A 208 7.27 -18.58 2.22
N GLN A 209 8.59 -18.36 2.20
CA GLN A 209 9.22 -17.10 2.61
C GLN A 209 8.63 -15.87 1.91
N PRO A 210 8.36 -15.86 0.59
CA PRO A 210 7.82 -14.69 -0.08
C PRO A 210 6.46 -14.29 0.48
N ILE A 211 5.57 -15.27 0.67
CA ILE A 211 4.22 -15.04 1.21
C ILE A 211 4.31 -14.44 2.62
N LEU A 212 5.22 -14.95 3.45
CA LEU A 212 5.43 -14.46 4.82
C LEU A 212 6.04 -13.05 4.85
N ALA A 213 7.02 -12.79 3.98
CA ALA A 213 7.68 -11.49 3.87
C ALA A 213 6.67 -10.43 3.42
N THR A 214 5.89 -10.71 2.38
CA THR A 214 4.87 -9.78 1.89
C THR A 214 3.71 -9.59 2.88
N SER A 215 3.29 -10.66 3.58
CA SER A 215 2.28 -10.54 4.65
C SER A 215 2.76 -9.64 5.78
N MET A 216 4.03 -9.74 6.18
CA MET A 216 4.62 -8.81 7.17
C MET A 216 4.78 -7.39 6.62
N GLY A 217 5.11 -7.25 5.34
CA GLY A 217 5.13 -5.95 4.66
C GLY A 217 3.78 -5.23 4.78
N LEU A 218 2.68 -5.95 4.54
CA LEU A 218 1.32 -5.42 4.71
C LEU A 218 1.00 -5.06 6.17
N VAL A 219 1.42 -5.86 7.15
CA VAL A 219 1.26 -5.56 8.59
C VAL A 219 1.99 -4.25 8.96
N HIS A 220 3.23 -4.10 8.51
CA HIS A 220 4.03 -2.91 8.78
C HIS A 220 3.48 -1.69 8.05
N LEU A 221 3.04 -1.85 6.80
CA LEU A 221 2.37 -0.79 6.03
C LEU A 221 1.10 -0.31 6.75
N ALA A 222 0.23 -1.23 7.17
CA ALA A 222 -0.99 -0.90 7.90
C ALA A 222 -0.72 -0.16 9.23
N SER A 223 0.44 -0.41 9.84
CA SER A 223 0.90 0.27 11.06
C SER A 223 1.67 1.58 10.78
N SER A 224 1.76 2.02 9.51
CA SER A 224 2.57 3.17 9.04
C SER A 224 4.06 3.07 9.37
N ASN A 225 4.58 1.85 9.60
CA ASN A 225 5.99 1.57 9.85
C ASN A 225 6.72 1.34 8.52
N TYR A 226 6.88 2.40 7.73
CA TYR A 226 7.34 2.31 6.34
C TYR A 226 8.74 1.70 6.16
N TYR A 227 9.67 1.91 7.10
CA TYR A 227 11.01 1.31 7.01
C TYR A 227 10.96 -0.22 7.11
N GLU A 228 10.24 -0.75 8.10
CA GLU A 228 10.06 -2.19 8.27
C GLU A 228 9.22 -2.82 7.14
N ALA A 229 8.23 -2.06 6.63
CA ALA A 229 7.47 -2.46 5.46
C ALA A 229 8.39 -2.60 4.24
N ALA A 230 9.25 -1.61 3.99
CA ALA A 230 10.23 -1.62 2.91
C ALA A 230 11.17 -2.82 3.01
N LEU A 231 11.76 -3.09 4.19
CA LEU A 231 12.62 -4.26 4.39
C LEU A 231 11.89 -5.59 4.10
N SER A 232 10.64 -5.70 4.53
CA SER A 232 9.82 -6.89 4.31
C SER A 232 9.47 -7.10 2.83
N PHE A 233 9.08 -6.05 2.10
CA PHE A 233 8.81 -6.17 0.67
C PHE A 233 10.09 -6.41 -0.15
N VAL A 234 11.19 -5.71 0.15
CA VAL A 234 12.47 -5.82 -0.55
C VAL A 234 13.13 -7.20 -0.36
N SER A 235 12.88 -7.85 0.77
CA SER A 235 13.34 -9.22 1.03
C SER A 235 12.47 -10.32 0.40
N THR A 236 11.40 -9.96 -0.31
CA THR A 236 10.52 -10.90 -1.00
C THR A 236 11.23 -11.47 -2.23
N ASN A 237 11.14 -12.78 -2.44
CA ASN A 237 11.70 -13.44 -3.63
C ASN A 237 10.69 -13.45 -4.80
N PRO A 238 11.12 -13.16 -6.05
CA PRO A 238 10.30 -13.25 -7.27
C PRO A 238 9.58 -14.59 -7.51
N MET A 239 10.04 -15.68 -6.89
CA MET A 239 9.38 -16.99 -6.95
C MET A 239 7.94 -16.99 -6.40
N MET A 240 7.49 -15.91 -5.76
CA MET A 240 6.08 -15.71 -5.40
C MET A 240 5.14 -15.89 -6.61
N GLY A 241 5.49 -15.33 -7.77
CA GLY A 241 4.64 -15.33 -8.96
C GLY A 241 3.18 -14.95 -8.64
N THR A 242 2.23 -15.75 -9.12
CA THR A 242 0.79 -15.55 -8.90
C THR A 242 0.23 -16.28 -7.67
N ARG A 243 1.08 -16.93 -6.86
CA ARG A 243 0.65 -17.80 -5.74
C ARG A 243 -0.08 -17.06 -4.63
N PHE A 244 0.12 -15.75 -4.52
CA PHE A 244 -0.51 -14.91 -3.51
C PHE A 244 -1.41 -13.81 -4.10
N SER A 245 -1.80 -13.97 -5.37
CA SER A 245 -2.70 -13.06 -6.11
C SER A 245 -4.07 -12.86 -5.48
N GLN A 246 -4.47 -13.73 -4.53
CA GLN A 246 -5.68 -13.54 -3.74
C GLN A 246 -5.60 -12.40 -2.71
N VAL A 247 -4.39 -11.88 -2.47
CA VAL A 247 -4.10 -10.77 -1.56
C VAL A 247 -3.36 -9.64 -2.29
N ILE A 248 -2.24 -9.97 -2.92
CA ILE A 248 -1.28 -8.99 -3.44
C ILE A 248 -0.58 -9.52 -4.70
N SER A 249 -0.35 -8.64 -5.65
CA SER A 249 0.35 -8.96 -6.90
C SER A 249 1.87 -8.66 -6.82
N PRO A 250 2.69 -9.22 -7.72
CA PRO A 250 4.09 -8.82 -7.87
C PRO A 250 4.27 -7.31 -8.16
N ASN A 251 3.35 -6.69 -8.90
CA ASN A 251 3.34 -5.25 -9.16
C ASN A 251 3.17 -4.46 -7.87
N ASP A 252 2.25 -4.87 -7.00
CA ASP A 252 2.05 -4.23 -5.70
C ASP A 252 3.30 -4.33 -4.82
N VAL A 253 4.01 -5.47 -4.83
CA VAL A 253 5.27 -5.63 -4.10
C VAL A 253 6.31 -4.62 -4.58
N ALA A 254 6.38 -4.37 -5.90
CA ALA A 254 7.26 -3.36 -6.47
C ALA A 254 6.88 -1.94 -6.02
N VAL A 255 5.59 -1.58 -6.11
CA VAL A 255 5.09 -0.25 -5.74
C VAL A 255 5.21 -0.03 -4.24
N TYR A 256 4.68 -0.92 -3.41
CA TYR A 256 4.66 -0.77 -1.96
C TYR A 256 6.08 -0.78 -1.40
N GLY A 257 6.91 -1.74 -1.83
CA GLY A 257 8.30 -1.82 -1.42
C GLY A 257 9.10 -0.60 -1.86
N GLY A 258 8.94 -0.15 -3.11
CA GLY A 258 9.66 1.00 -3.65
C GLY A 258 9.27 2.33 -3.01
N LEU A 259 7.97 2.59 -2.82
CA LEU A 259 7.48 3.82 -2.17
C LEU A 259 7.85 3.85 -0.68
N CYS A 260 7.67 2.73 0.02
CA CYS A 260 8.08 2.63 1.42
C CYS A 260 9.58 2.88 1.54
N ALA A 261 10.41 2.21 0.73
CA ALA A 261 11.85 2.39 0.73
C ALA A 261 12.25 3.85 0.44
N LEU A 262 11.67 4.45 -0.61
CA LEU A 262 11.97 5.83 -1.00
C LEU A 262 11.62 6.83 0.11
N SER A 263 10.52 6.59 0.83
CA SER A 263 10.07 7.45 1.93
C SER A 263 10.91 7.32 3.20
N SER A 264 11.58 6.17 3.44
CA SER A 264 12.18 5.87 4.76
C SER A 264 13.66 5.53 4.77
N MET A 265 14.21 4.91 3.71
CA MET A 265 15.62 4.47 3.66
C MET A 265 16.56 5.61 3.27
N ASP A 266 17.79 5.65 3.75
CA ASP A 266 18.78 6.63 3.26
C ASP A 266 19.27 6.29 1.83
N ARG A 267 20.12 7.15 1.24
CA ARG A 267 20.64 6.93 -0.11
C ARG A 267 21.47 5.64 -0.24
N ASN A 268 22.20 5.26 0.80
CA ASN A 268 23.05 4.07 0.78
C ASN A 268 22.20 2.80 0.84
N ASP A 269 21.19 2.78 1.70
CA ASP A 269 20.19 1.71 1.78
C ASP A 269 19.41 1.58 0.47
N LEU A 270 18.98 2.69 -0.14
CA LEU A 270 18.31 2.66 -1.45
C LEU A 270 19.20 2.08 -2.56
N GLN A 271 20.49 2.41 -2.57
CA GLN A 271 21.41 1.85 -3.55
C GLN A 271 21.61 0.36 -3.31
N THR A 272 22.05 -0.01 -2.11
CA THR A 272 22.50 -1.37 -1.77
C THR A 272 21.36 -2.37 -1.61
N LYS A 273 20.29 -1.99 -0.92
CA LYS A 273 19.17 -2.91 -0.60
C LYS A 273 18.11 -2.95 -1.69
N VAL A 274 17.96 -1.90 -2.50
CA VAL A 274 16.87 -1.78 -3.49
C VAL A 274 17.38 -1.84 -4.93
N LEU A 275 18.28 -0.94 -5.33
CA LEU A 275 18.72 -0.84 -6.73
C LEU A 275 19.70 -1.96 -7.13
N ASP A 276 20.57 -2.39 -6.21
CA ASP A 276 21.57 -3.44 -6.43
C ASP A 276 21.05 -4.84 -6.06
N ASN A 277 19.91 -4.93 -5.38
CA ASN A 277 19.28 -6.18 -5.00
C ASN A 277 18.67 -6.89 -6.22
N SER A 278 19.34 -7.93 -6.70
CA SER A 278 18.92 -8.71 -7.86
C SER A 278 17.51 -9.28 -7.74
N SER A 279 17.09 -9.69 -6.54
CA SER A 279 15.75 -10.24 -6.31
C SER A 279 14.70 -9.16 -6.50
N PHE A 280 14.86 -8.01 -5.82
CA PHE A 280 13.89 -6.93 -5.88
C PHE A 280 13.87 -6.21 -7.24
N ARG A 281 14.99 -6.19 -7.97
CA ARG A 281 15.06 -5.66 -9.33
C ARG A 281 14.08 -6.31 -10.30
N ASN A 282 13.81 -7.61 -10.16
CA ASN A 282 12.80 -8.30 -11.00
C ASN A 282 11.39 -7.71 -10.79
N PHE A 283 11.03 -7.35 -9.55
CA PHE A 283 9.75 -6.67 -9.29
C PHE A 283 9.76 -5.26 -9.86
N LEU A 284 10.87 -4.52 -9.70
CA LEU A 284 11.02 -3.17 -10.26
C LEU A 284 11.00 -3.11 -11.80
N GLU A 285 11.22 -4.22 -12.50
CA GLU A 285 11.05 -4.31 -13.94
C GLU A 285 9.58 -4.31 -14.37
N LEU A 286 8.68 -4.79 -13.49
CA LEU A 286 7.23 -4.69 -13.70
C LEU A 286 6.78 -3.23 -13.58
N GLU A 287 7.41 -2.45 -12.69
CA GLU A 287 7.08 -1.05 -12.42
C GLU A 287 8.27 -0.11 -12.63
N PRO A 288 8.69 0.12 -13.90
CA PRO A 288 9.93 0.84 -14.22
C PRO A 288 9.89 2.32 -13.78
N HIS A 289 8.71 2.90 -13.58
CA HIS A 289 8.57 4.27 -13.09
C HIS A 289 9.03 4.41 -11.63
N ILE A 290 8.75 3.42 -10.77
CA ILE A 290 9.23 3.38 -9.38
C ILE A 290 10.76 3.29 -9.35
N ARG A 291 11.33 2.39 -10.16
CA ARG A 291 12.79 2.24 -10.29
C ARG A 291 13.46 3.55 -10.71
N ARG A 292 12.88 4.24 -11.70
CA ARG A 292 13.37 5.55 -12.16
C ARG A 292 13.29 6.61 -11.08
N ALA A 293 12.18 6.69 -10.34
CA ALA A 293 12.04 7.64 -9.24
C ALA A 293 13.11 7.44 -8.16
N ILE A 294 13.35 6.19 -7.75
CA ILE A 294 14.40 5.86 -6.77
C ILE A 294 15.79 6.24 -7.31
N ALA A 295 16.08 5.92 -8.58
CA ALA A 295 17.34 6.29 -9.21
C ALA A 295 17.52 7.82 -9.32
N PHE A 296 16.46 8.57 -9.63
CA PHE A 296 16.51 10.03 -9.65
C PHE A 296 16.81 10.60 -8.26
N PHE A 297 16.20 10.06 -7.21
CA PHE A 297 16.51 10.45 -5.84
C PHE A 297 17.98 10.20 -5.47
N CYS A 298 18.52 9.00 -5.77
CA CYS A 298 19.93 8.69 -5.49
C CYS A 298 20.90 9.61 -6.25
N ASN A 299 20.53 10.01 -7.48
CA ASN A 299 21.31 10.92 -8.32
C ASN A 299 21.05 12.41 -8.05
N SER A 300 20.37 12.75 -6.95
CA SER A 300 20.03 14.13 -6.56
C SER A 300 19.16 14.90 -7.59
N LYS A 301 18.42 14.19 -8.44
CA LYS A 301 17.46 14.77 -9.42
C LYS A 301 16.05 14.80 -8.83
N TYR A 302 15.83 15.63 -7.80
CA TYR A 302 14.58 15.59 -7.01
C TYR A 302 13.33 16.02 -7.78
N SER A 303 13.42 17.06 -8.63
CA SER A 303 12.30 17.49 -9.47
C SER A 303 11.73 16.32 -10.28
N GLN A 304 12.62 15.61 -10.99
CA GLN A 304 12.25 14.46 -11.82
C GLN A 304 11.71 13.29 -11.00
N CYS A 305 12.25 13.07 -9.79
CA CYS A 305 11.73 12.07 -8.86
C CYS A 305 10.27 12.40 -8.48
N LEU A 306 10.01 13.61 -8.01
CA LEU A 306 8.70 14.05 -7.56
C LEU A 306 7.68 14.10 -8.71
N GLU A 307 8.07 14.61 -9.88
CA GLU A 307 7.25 14.58 -11.10
C GLU A 307 6.87 13.16 -11.50
N THR A 308 7.82 12.22 -11.43
CA THR A 308 7.55 10.81 -11.75
C THR A 308 6.52 10.22 -10.79
N LEU A 309 6.63 10.50 -9.48
CA LEU A 309 5.67 10.02 -8.48
C LEU A 309 4.30 10.67 -8.63
N GLU A 310 4.25 11.99 -8.83
CA GLU A 310 3.00 12.74 -8.97
C GLU A 310 2.19 12.26 -10.17
N ALA A 311 2.88 11.89 -11.26
CA ALA A 311 2.25 11.35 -12.45
C ALA A 311 1.51 10.01 -12.25
N TYR A 312 1.70 9.32 -11.12
CA TYR A 312 1.02 8.06 -10.74
C TYR A 312 0.24 8.18 -9.42
N ARG A 313 0.22 9.36 -8.78
CA ARG A 313 -0.44 9.57 -7.49
C ARG A 313 -1.90 9.10 -7.50
N LYS A 314 -2.63 9.47 -8.55
CA LYS A 314 -4.03 9.10 -8.76
C LYS A 314 -4.25 7.59 -8.84
N ASP A 315 -3.33 6.84 -9.44
CA ASP A 315 -3.44 5.38 -9.53
C ASP A 315 -3.29 4.76 -8.13
N TYR A 316 -2.35 5.26 -7.34
CA TYR A 316 -2.12 4.79 -5.97
C TYR A 316 -3.24 5.17 -5.00
N LEU A 317 -3.96 6.27 -5.26
CA LEU A 317 -5.15 6.64 -4.51
C LEU A 317 -6.33 5.68 -4.77
N LEU A 318 -6.27 4.84 -5.80
CA LEU A 318 -7.28 3.83 -6.11
C LEU A 318 -6.92 2.43 -5.59
N ASP A 319 -5.78 2.27 -4.89
CA ASP A 319 -5.33 0.99 -4.37
C ASP A 319 -5.84 0.71 -2.93
N ILE A 320 -6.27 -0.53 -2.71
CA ILE A 320 -6.90 -0.98 -1.46
C ILE A 320 -6.03 -0.87 -0.22
N HIS A 321 -4.72 -1.09 -0.34
CA HIS A 321 -3.81 -1.07 0.80
C HIS A 321 -3.09 0.27 0.91
N LEU A 322 -2.79 0.90 -0.23
CA LEU A 322 -1.93 2.07 -0.31
C LEU A 322 -2.69 3.40 -0.17
N GLN A 323 -3.97 3.48 -0.54
CA GLN A 323 -4.76 4.73 -0.61
C GLN A 323 -4.58 5.63 0.62
N ARG A 324 -4.71 5.09 1.84
CA ARG A 324 -4.57 5.86 3.09
C ARG A 324 -3.13 6.33 3.40
N HIS A 325 -2.13 5.69 2.80
CA HIS A 325 -0.72 5.98 3.04
C HIS A 325 -0.13 6.95 2.00
N VAL A 326 -0.77 7.11 0.84
CA VAL A 326 -0.28 7.98 -0.24
C VAL A 326 0.07 9.39 0.25
N PRO A 327 -0.78 10.12 1.00
CA PRO A 327 -0.44 11.48 1.44
C PRO A 327 0.83 11.53 2.28
N GLU A 328 0.97 10.61 3.24
CA GLU A 328 2.12 10.55 4.16
C GLU A 328 3.40 10.10 3.46
N LEU A 329 3.31 9.09 2.59
CA LEU A 329 4.45 8.62 1.80
C LEU A 329 5.01 9.75 0.91
N TYR A 330 4.13 10.48 0.21
CA TYR A 330 4.53 11.57 -0.66
C TYR A 330 5.12 12.74 0.14
N TYR A 331 4.52 13.08 1.27
CA TYR A 331 5.05 14.09 2.19
C TYR A 331 6.47 13.74 2.66
N ARG A 332 6.70 12.49 3.09
CA ARG A 332 8.03 12.02 3.53
C ARG A 332 9.07 12.08 2.42
N VAL A 333 8.71 11.62 1.21
CA VAL A 333 9.63 11.67 0.06
C VAL A 333 10.00 13.12 -0.24
N ARG A 334 9.02 14.03 -0.29
CA ARG A 334 9.24 15.46 -0.57
C ARG A 334 10.10 16.12 0.51
N SER A 335 9.74 15.96 1.77
CA SER A 335 10.50 16.47 2.92
C SER A 335 11.95 15.99 2.91
N LYS A 336 12.15 14.70 2.66
CA LYS A 336 13.48 14.10 2.56
C LYS A 336 14.28 14.61 1.37
N SER A 337 13.64 14.82 0.22
CA SER A 337 14.26 15.46 -0.94
C SER A 337 14.71 16.89 -0.64
N ILE A 338 13.91 17.67 0.07
CA ILE A 338 14.25 19.02 0.53
C ILE A 338 15.49 18.98 1.44
N VAL A 339 15.47 18.15 2.49
CA VAL A 339 16.62 18.00 3.41
C VAL A 339 17.88 17.61 2.65
N GLN A 340 17.80 16.65 1.74
CA GLN A 340 18.94 16.17 0.96
C GLN A 340 19.42 17.19 -0.09
N TYR A 341 18.56 18.11 -0.52
CA TYR A 341 18.93 19.25 -1.34
C TYR A 341 19.73 20.29 -0.55
N PHE A 342 19.45 20.50 0.75
CA PHE A 342 20.17 21.44 1.60
C PHE A 342 21.60 21.01 1.98
N ILE A 343 21.87 19.70 2.12
CA ILE A 343 23.17 19.18 2.59
C ILE A 343 24.39 19.79 1.87
N PRO A 344 24.44 19.90 0.53
CA PRO A 344 25.61 20.47 -0.16
C PRO A 344 25.71 22.00 -0.10
N PHE A 345 24.67 22.73 0.34
CA PHE A 345 24.62 24.18 0.29
C PHE A 345 24.62 24.83 1.68
N SER A 346 25.44 25.85 1.86
CA SER A 346 25.41 26.70 3.08
C SER A 346 24.31 27.76 3.02
N CYS A 347 23.88 28.12 1.81
CA CYS A 347 22.94 29.20 1.53
C CYS A 347 22.20 28.86 0.23
N VAL A 348 20.87 28.95 0.24
CA VAL A 348 20.01 28.67 -0.91
C VAL A 348 18.92 29.75 -1.01
N THR A 349 18.67 30.26 -2.20
CA THR A 349 17.57 31.21 -2.44
C THR A 349 16.22 30.51 -2.54
N LEU A 350 15.15 31.16 -2.06
CA LEU A 350 13.79 30.62 -2.16
C LEU A 350 13.36 30.40 -3.61
N ASP A 351 13.74 31.30 -4.53
CA ASP A 351 13.47 31.17 -5.97
C ASP A 351 14.07 29.90 -6.58
N SER A 352 15.33 29.59 -6.26
CA SER A 352 16.00 28.37 -6.74
C SER A 352 15.33 27.11 -6.20
N MET A 353 14.85 27.14 -4.96
CA MET A 353 14.11 26.02 -4.37
C MET A 353 12.72 25.86 -4.97
N ALA A 354 11.98 26.95 -5.11
CA ALA A 354 10.66 26.98 -5.72
C ALA A 354 10.73 26.38 -7.13
N SER A 355 11.73 26.80 -7.92
CA SER A 355 12.02 26.24 -9.24
C SER A 355 12.40 24.75 -9.20
N ALA A 356 13.26 24.33 -8.26
CA ALA A 356 13.71 22.93 -8.18
C ALA A 356 12.64 21.94 -7.69
N PHE A 357 11.59 22.43 -7.02
CA PHE A 357 10.52 21.61 -6.43
C PHE A 357 9.15 21.89 -7.05
N ASN A 358 9.11 22.57 -8.20
CA ASN A 358 7.93 22.93 -8.97
C ASN A 358 6.82 23.55 -8.12
N THR A 359 7.18 24.55 -7.32
CA THR A 359 6.24 25.30 -6.48
C THR A 359 6.49 26.80 -6.58
N ASN A 360 5.70 27.61 -5.89
CA ASN A 360 5.92 29.05 -5.76
C ASN A 360 6.70 29.39 -4.47
N GLU A 361 7.25 30.60 -4.40
CA GLU A 361 8.04 31.05 -3.24
C GLU A 361 7.22 31.00 -1.93
N GLU A 362 5.95 31.41 -1.97
CA GLU A 362 5.08 31.47 -0.78
C GLU A 362 4.79 30.08 -0.19
N SER A 363 4.49 29.10 -1.04
CA SER A 363 4.25 27.72 -0.62
C SER A 363 5.55 27.06 -0.16
N MET A 364 6.67 27.33 -0.83
CA MET A 364 7.98 26.84 -0.41
C MET A 364 8.36 27.41 0.97
N GLU A 365 8.17 28.71 1.19
CA GLU A 365 8.42 29.34 2.49
C GLU A 365 7.56 28.68 3.58
N SER A 366 6.25 28.53 3.34
CA SER A 366 5.33 27.91 4.28
C SER A 366 5.72 26.45 4.60
N GLU A 367 6.10 25.68 3.58
CA GLU A 367 6.56 24.29 3.72
C GLU A 367 7.86 24.20 4.53
N LEU A 368 8.83 25.07 4.28
CA LEU A 368 10.09 25.13 5.02
C LEU A 368 9.86 25.52 6.49
N VAL A 369 8.97 26.48 6.75
CA VAL A 369 8.58 26.87 8.11
C VAL A 369 7.98 25.69 8.86
N GLU A 370 7.06 24.94 8.23
CA GLU A 370 6.48 23.74 8.84
C GLU A 370 7.57 22.69 9.14
N MET A 371 8.49 22.45 8.21
CA MET A 371 9.57 21.48 8.39
C MET A 371 10.55 21.87 9.52
N ILE A 372 10.85 23.17 9.68
CA ILE A 372 11.69 23.68 10.76
C ILE A 372 10.95 23.55 12.10
N GLN A 373 9.66 23.91 12.16
CA GLN A 373 8.85 23.77 13.37
C GLN A 373 8.72 22.31 13.83
N ARG A 374 8.64 21.37 12.88
CA ARG A 374 8.60 19.92 13.15
C ARG A 374 9.98 19.33 13.44
N GLY A 375 11.05 20.11 13.37
CA GLY A 375 12.43 19.67 13.62
C GLY A 375 12.99 18.72 12.55
N ILE A 376 12.37 18.68 11.36
CA ILE A 376 12.81 17.84 10.24
C ILE A 376 13.98 18.51 9.50
N LEU A 377 13.97 19.85 9.42
CA LEU A 377 14.98 20.65 8.76
C LEU A 377 15.68 21.57 9.75
N ASP A 378 17.01 21.47 9.81
CA ASP A 378 17.86 22.40 10.55
C ASP A 378 18.32 23.55 9.64
N ALA A 379 17.49 24.59 9.53
CA ALA A 379 17.73 25.76 8.72
C ALA A 379 17.12 27.04 9.35
N ARG A 380 17.60 28.21 8.90
CA ARG A 380 17.05 29.53 9.24
C ARG A 380 16.66 30.26 7.96
N ILE A 381 15.47 30.86 7.96
CA ILE A 381 14.96 31.63 6.82
C ILE A 381 15.19 33.12 7.08
N ASP A 382 15.92 33.78 6.19
CA ASP A 382 16.05 35.24 6.12
C ASP A 382 15.01 35.79 5.15
N THR A 383 13.91 36.32 5.70
CA THR A 383 12.79 36.89 4.93
C THR A 383 13.13 38.23 4.27
N GLN A 384 14.18 38.93 4.71
CA GLN A 384 14.58 40.20 4.09
C GLN A 384 15.37 39.97 2.80
N ASN A 385 16.23 38.94 2.80
CA ASN A 385 17.07 38.59 1.66
C ASN A 385 16.52 37.44 0.80
N LYS A 386 15.38 36.83 1.18
CA LYS A 386 14.78 35.63 0.55
C LYS A 386 15.77 34.46 0.44
N VAL A 387 16.58 34.29 1.48
CA VAL A 387 17.68 33.32 1.54
C VAL A 387 17.49 32.40 2.74
N SER A 388 17.64 31.09 2.53
CA SER A 388 17.68 30.10 3.59
C SER A 388 19.12 29.69 3.88
N LEU A 389 19.52 29.77 5.15
CA LEU A 389 20.84 29.37 5.66
C LEU A 389 20.71 28.00 6.34
N SER A 390 21.56 27.04 5.97
CA SER A 390 21.64 25.74 6.67
C SER A 390 22.53 25.87 7.92
N SER A 391 22.10 25.34 9.07
CA SER A 391 22.79 25.56 10.35
C SER A 391 24.02 24.69 10.58
N SER A 392 24.37 23.80 9.63
CA SER A 392 25.51 22.90 9.82
C SER A 392 26.85 23.64 9.66
N PRO A 393 27.74 23.63 10.68
CA PRO A 393 29.02 24.30 10.58
C PRO A 393 29.90 23.51 9.62
N THR A 394 30.17 24.07 8.45
CA THR A 394 31.27 23.57 7.62
C THR A 394 32.58 23.77 8.39
N PRO A 395 33.55 22.83 8.36
CA PRO A 395 34.85 22.98 9.02
C PRO A 395 35.64 24.23 8.60
N ARG A 396 35.20 24.89 7.51
CA ARG A 396 35.77 26.12 6.98
C ARG A 396 35.35 27.37 7.77
N GLN A 397 34.20 27.36 8.46
CA GLN A 397 33.76 28.48 9.29
C GLN A 397 34.46 28.54 10.66
N THR A 398 34.99 27.42 11.15
CA THR A 398 35.72 27.37 12.43
C THR A 398 37.06 28.10 12.38
N PHE A 399 37.63 28.34 11.19
CA PHE A 399 38.92 29.01 11.04
C PHE A 399 38.84 30.54 11.02
N LEU A 400 37.67 31.11 10.71
CA LEU A 400 37.45 32.56 10.70
C LEU A 400 36.96 33.10 12.06
N LEU A 401 36.47 32.24 12.95
CA LEU A 401 36.02 32.60 14.29
C LEU A 401 37.14 32.57 15.35
N THR A 402 38.32 32.02 15.05
CA THR A 402 39.43 31.88 16.01
C THR A 402 40.55 32.92 15.82
N HIS A 403 40.55 33.70 14.73
CA HIS A 403 41.52 34.76 14.51
C HIS A 403 40.85 36.05 14.00
N PRO A 404 40.44 36.96 14.90
CA PRO A 404 40.10 38.32 14.49
C PRO A 404 41.37 39.00 13.97
N THR A 405 41.39 39.33 12.69
CA THR A 405 42.41 40.18 12.05
C THR A 405 42.36 41.58 12.67
N ASN A 406 43.25 41.80 13.64
CA ASN A 406 43.49 43.11 14.20
C ASN A 406 44.38 43.90 13.23
N ALA A 407 43.76 44.63 12.30
CA ALA A 407 44.44 45.59 11.44
C ALA A 407 43.62 46.88 11.38
N ALA A 408 43.86 47.77 12.36
CA ALA A 408 43.47 49.17 12.28
C ALA A 408 44.67 49.98 11.73
N PRO A 409 44.46 50.92 10.80
CA PRO A 409 45.53 51.77 10.28
C PRO A 409 45.81 52.92 11.26
N ASN A 410 47.05 52.99 11.77
CA ASN A 410 47.53 54.12 12.55
C ASN A 410 47.86 55.29 11.60
N ILE A 411 47.03 56.33 11.63
CA ILE A 411 47.29 57.62 11.00
C ILE A 411 48.01 58.49 12.05
N HIS A 412 49.29 58.78 11.83
CA HIS A 412 50.03 59.81 12.57
C HIS A 412 49.62 61.21 12.11
N PRO A 413 49.65 62.20 13.02
CA PRO A 413 49.97 63.57 12.68
C PRO A 413 51.26 64.05 13.37
N PRO A 414 51.85 65.17 12.89
CA PRO A 414 53.27 65.45 13.02
C PRO A 414 53.62 66.36 14.19
N GLN A 415 54.82 66.18 14.75
CA GLN A 415 55.85 67.22 14.92
C GLN A 415 57.20 66.58 15.26
#